data_AF-A0A6P0GBP1-F1
#
_entry.id   AF-A0A6P0GBP1-F1
#
_cell.length_a   1.000
_cell.length_b   1.000
_cell.length_c   1.000
_cell.angle_alpha   90.00
_cell.angle_beta   90.00
_cell.angle_gamma   90.00
#
_symmetry.space_group_name_H-M   'P 1'
#
loop_
_entity.id
_entity.type
_entity.pdbx_description
1 polymer ?
#
loop_
_entity_poly.entity_id
_entity_poly.type
_entity_poly.pdbx_seq_one_letter_code
_entity_poly.pdbx_strand_id
1 'polypeptide(L)'
;MSEVPSSDALQEKLRGWLESSGRALELRVARTLQRVGEAVVRPSIHYVDTVTGTPRESDVVAHFRWSGPQGTPCSITMAVECKSGTKYPWVAFYTDDSATHVPSLKEWAIIAHGPFNGVIAPIEKLWRGHSPFVPNPVATHVVSAMGKDDHNPAGDAVRQVLSCTSALKQEYLNTQSTSPRGVVLLAAVVTSAPLFKCRLAGDGSIQLEPTDSFDVWGYDTDGVRHRVFIESESSLHGFAIALRDRVHDAGLASN
;
A
#
# COMPACT_ATOMS: atom_id res chain seq x y z
N MET A 1 9.86 -18.34 43.54
CA MET A 1 10.28 -18.84 42.21
C MET A 1 9.04 -18.93 41.36
N SER A 2 8.90 -18.14 40.29
CA SER A 2 7.76 -18.28 39.39
C SER A 2 7.94 -19.56 38.58
N GLU A 3 6.98 -20.49 38.65
CA GLU A 3 6.96 -21.68 37.81
C GLU A 3 7.03 -21.29 36.33
N VAL A 4 7.93 -21.95 35.59
CA VAL A 4 7.99 -21.83 34.13
C VAL A 4 6.69 -22.41 33.57
N PRO A 5 5.95 -21.68 32.71
CA PRO A 5 4.72 -22.19 32.12
C PRO A 5 4.98 -23.52 31.38
N SER A 6 4.00 -24.43 31.38
CA SER A 6 4.05 -25.60 30.49
C SER A 6 4.22 -25.16 29.03
N SER A 7 4.81 -26.03 28.19
CA SER A 7 5.09 -25.71 26.78
C SER A 7 3.84 -25.19 26.05
N ASP A 8 2.68 -25.82 26.28
CA ASP A 8 1.41 -25.42 25.66
C ASP A 8 0.92 -24.04 26.14
N ALA A 9 1.05 -23.76 27.45
CA ALA A 9 0.69 -22.46 28.00
C ALA A 9 1.59 -21.33 27.48
N LEU A 10 2.88 -21.61 27.25
CA LEU A 10 3.80 -20.67 26.64
C LEU A 10 3.45 -20.43 25.16
N GLN A 11 3.13 -21.49 24.40
CA GLN A 11 2.74 -21.37 23.00
C GLN A 11 1.48 -20.52 22.82
N GLU A 12 0.46 -20.70 23.66
CA GLU A 12 -0.76 -19.89 23.59
C GLU A 12 -0.49 -18.41 23.90
N LYS A 13 0.35 -18.13 24.90
CA LYS A 13 0.79 -16.76 25.20
C LYS A 13 1.54 -16.13 24.03
N LEU A 14 2.43 -16.89 23.38
CA LEU A 14 3.17 -16.42 22.21
C LEU A 14 2.23 -16.15 21.03
N ARG A 15 1.22 -17.00 20.80
CA ARG A 15 0.20 -16.78 19.76
C ARG A 15 -0.59 -15.50 20.00
N GLY A 16 -1.10 -15.30 21.21
CA GLY A 16 -1.81 -14.08 21.59
C GLY A 16 -0.93 -12.83 21.46
N TRP A 17 0.33 -12.91 21.87
CA TRP A 17 1.29 -11.82 21.68
C TRP A 17 1.50 -11.50 20.19
N LEU A 18 1.73 -12.50 19.34
CA LEU A 18 1.92 -12.30 17.89
C LEU A 18 0.73 -11.60 17.24
N GLU A 19 -0.50 -12.00 17.57
CA GLU A 19 -1.73 -11.36 17.07
C GLU A 19 -1.86 -9.92 17.56
N SER A 20 -1.62 -9.67 18.85
CA SER A 20 -1.74 -8.32 19.42
C SER A 20 -0.63 -7.36 18.98
N SER A 21 0.52 -7.89 18.56
CA SER A 21 1.69 -7.08 18.21
C SER A 21 1.73 -6.61 16.76
N GLY A 22 0.85 -7.12 15.90
CA GLY A 22 0.82 -6.82 14.46
C GLY A 22 1.61 -7.78 13.58
N ARG A 23 2.60 -8.48 14.14
CA ARG A 23 3.46 -9.44 13.41
C ARG A 23 2.67 -10.53 12.69
N ALA A 24 1.58 -11.00 13.29
CA ALA A 24 0.75 -12.01 12.65
C ALA A 24 0.07 -11.46 11.37
N LEU A 25 -0.38 -10.20 11.38
CA LEU A 25 -0.92 -9.52 10.21
C LEU A 25 0.14 -9.38 9.12
N GLU A 26 1.34 -8.90 9.46
CA GLU A 26 2.47 -8.75 8.51
C GLU A 26 2.77 -10.06 7.77
N LEU A 27 2.85 -11.18 8.51
CA LEU A 27 3.07 -12.51 7.93
C LEU A 27 1.93 -12.97 7.02
N ARG A 28 0.67 -12.67 7.38
CA ARG A 28 -0.50 -13.00 6.56
C ARG A 28 -0.54 -12.15 5.30
N VAL A 29 -0.24 -10.85 5.39
CA VAL A 29 -0.10 -9.94 4.24
C VAL A 29 0.97 -10.44 3.29
N ALA A 30 2.17 -10.71 3.80
CA ALA A 30 3.28 -11.24 3.01
C ALA A 30 2.90 -12.54 2.29
N ARG A 31 2.24 -13.47 3.00
CA ARG A 31 1.79 -14.75 2.43
C ARG A 31 0.71 -14.58 1.37
N THR A 32 -0.24 -13.67 1.57
CA THR A 32 -1.30 -13.39 0.58
C THR A 32 -0.68 -12.83 -0.69
N LEU A 33 0.19 -11.82 -0.59
CA LEU A 33 0.87 -11.23 -1.75
C LEU A 33 1.74 -12.26 -2.49
N GLN A 34 2.42 -13.15 -1.77
CA GLN A 34 3.24 -14.20 -2.37
C GLN A 34 2.41 -15.26 -3.09
N ARG A 35 1.35 -15.77 -2.46
CA ARG A 35 0.61 -16.93 -2.98
C ARG A 35 -0.46 -16.58 -3.98
N VAL A 36 -1.14 -15.46 -3.75
CA VAL A 36 -2.30 -15.02 -4.55
C VAL A 36 -1.85 -14.03 -5.60
N GLY A 37 -1.00 -13.09 -5.20
CA GLY A 37 -0.43 -12.09 -6.10
C GLY A 37 0.75 -12.60 -6.93
N GLU A 38 1.26 -13.80 -6.64
CA GLU A 38 2.46 -14.37 -7.27
C GLU A 38 3.69 -13.45 -7.19
N ALA A 39 3.71 -12.57 -6.19
CA ALA A 39 4.77 -11.60 -6.01
C ALA A 39 6.01 -12.23 -5.36
N VAL A 40 7.18 -11.69 -5.69
CA VAL A 40 8.39 -11.89 -4.88
C VAL A 40 8.29 -10.96 -3.67
N VAL A 41 8.14 -11.54 -2.48
CA VAL A 41 7.87 -10.79 -1.25
C VAL A 41 9.11 -10.76 -0.34
N ARG A 42 9.35 -9.60 0.26
CA ARG A 42 10.40 -9.35 1.25
C ARG A 42 9.77 -8.69 2.49
N PRO A 43 9.58 -9.42 3.59
CA PRO A 43 9.18 -8.82 4.85
C PRO A 43 10.35 -8.07 5.50
N SER A 44 10.07 -7.12 6.40
CA SER A 44 11.05 -6.45 7.26
C SER A 44 12.22 -5.79 6.50
N ILE A 45 11.91 -5.02 5.45
CA ILE A 45 12.95 -4.31 4.70
C ILE A 45 13.43 -3.11 5.49
N HIS A 46 14.74 -3.04 5.70
CA HIS A 46 15.39 -1.85 6.25
C HIS A 46 15.62 -0.83 5.14
N TYR A 47 15.28 0.43 5.40
CA TYR A 47 15.52 1.55 4.51
C TYR A 47 16.00 2.77 5.28
N VAL A 48 16.63 3.72 4.59
CA VAL A 48 16.99 5.01 5.17
C VAL A 48 15.92 6.01 4.75
N ASP A 49 15.26 6.61 5.73
CA ASP A 49 14.30 7.69 5.49
C ASP A 49 15.01 8.86 4.80
N THR A 50 14.52 9.25 3.62
CA THR A 50 15.21 10.19 2.73
C THR A 50 15.23 11.62 3.27
N VAL A 51 14.43 11.95 4.27
CA VAL A 51 14.38 13.29 4.90
C VAL A 51 15.24 13.33 6.14
N THR A 52 15.06 12.35 7.02
CA THR A 52 15.69 12.36 8.35
C THR A 52 17.04 11.65 8.39
N GLY A 53 17.37 10.87 7.35
CA GLY A 53 18.55 10.00 7.35
C GLY A 53 18.48 8.86 8.37
N THR A 54 17.33 8.67 9.01
CA THR A 54 17.17 7.68 10.08
C THR A 54 16.88 6.31 9.48
N PRO A 55 17.57 5.24 9.93
CA PRO A 55 17.19 3.88 9.58
C PRO A 55 15.78 3.55 10.05
N ARG A 56 14.96 3.02 9.15
CA ARG A 56 13.59 2.55 9.40
C ARG A 56 13.42 1.14 8.86
N GLU A 57 12.38 0.49 9.32
CA GLU A 57 11.92 -0.80 8.82
C GLU A 57 10.56 -0.61 8.17
N SER A 58 10.32 -1.26 7.03
CA SER A 58 9.01 -1.42 6.42
C SER A 58 8.57 -2.87 6.56
N ASP A 59 7.27 -3.05 6.81
CA ASP A 59 6.71 -4.35 7.13
C ASP A 59 6.81 -5.34 5.97
N VAL A 60 6.34 -4.95 4.78
CA VAL A 60 6.35 -5.82 3.60
C VAL A 60 6.61 -5.03 2.32
N VAL A 61 7.51 -5.54 1.48
CA VAL A 61 7.66 -5.10 0.08
C VAL A 61 7.38 -6.27 -0.86
N ALA A 62 6.52 -6.05 -1.85
CA ALA A 62 6.13 -7.04 -2.84
C ALA A 62 6.50 -6.59 -4.25
N HIS A 63 7.11 -7.48 -5.03
CA HIS A 63 7.47 -7.24 -6.43
C HIS A 63 6.66 -8.15 -7.37
N PHE A 64 5.77 -7.56 -8.15
CA PHE A 64 5.04 -8.24 -9.22
C PHE A 64 5.77 -7.98 -10.53
N ARG A 65 6.35 -9.01 -11.13
CA ARG A 65 7.31 -8.87 -12.24
C ARG A 65 6.70 -9.28 -13.58
N TRP A 66 7.05 -8.56 -14.63
CA TRP A 66 6.82 -8.99 -16.02
C TRP A 66 8.01 -8.62 -16.90
N SER A 67 8.01 -9.15 -18.14
CA SER A 67 8.92 -8.75 -19.20
C SER A 67 8.23 -7.71 -20.08
N GLY A 68 8.78 -6.49 -20.09
CA GLY A 68 8.36 -5.42 -20.99
C GLY A 68 8.92 -5.61 -22.42
N PRO A 69 8.72 -4.61 -23.31
CA PRO A 69 9.21 -4.66 -24.67
C PRO A 69 10.70 -4.99 -24.76
N GLN A 70 11.09 -5.80 -25.74
CA GLN A 70 12.46 -6.29 -25.94
C GLN A 70 13.03 -7.07 -24.74
N GLY A 71 12.16 -7.63 -23.90
CA GLY A 71 12.56 -8.39 -22.71
C GLY A 71 13.01 -7.53 -21.54
N THR A 72 12.75 -6.21 -21.57
CA THR A 72 13.13 -5.29 -20.49
C THR A 72 12.50 -5.72 -19.16
N PRO A 73 13.26 -6.00 -18.10
CA PRO A 73 12.69 -6.37 -16.81
C PRO A 73 11.81 -5.24 -16.26
N CYS A 74 10.60 -5.56 -15.83
CA CYS A 74 9.69 -4.58 -15.27
C CYS A 74 9.00 -5.11 -14.01
N SER A 75 8.56 -4.21 -13.12
CA SER A 75 7.81 -4.60 -11.94
C SER A 75 6.87 -3.53 -11.40
N ILE A 76 5.79 -3.98 -10.76
CA ILE A 76 5.07 -3.20 -9.75
C ILE A 76 5.77 -3.55 -8.44
N THR A 77 6.32 -2.54 -7.77
CA THR A 77 6.90 -2.69 -6.44
C THR A 77 5.99 -1.99 -5.45
N MET A 78 5.37 -2.76 -4.57
CA MET A 78 4.44 -2.23 -3.58
C MET A 78 5.10 -2.25 -2.20
N ALA A 79 5.24 -1.07 -1.59
CA ALA A 79 5.53 -0.94 -0.17
C ALA A 79 4.22 -1.07 0.62
N VAL A 80 4.24 -1.85 1.68
CA VAL A 80 3.08 -2.11 2.52
C VAL A 80 3.42 -1.83 3.98
N GLU A 81 2.60 -0.99 4.60
CA GLU A 81 2.57 -0.79 6.05
C GLU A 81 1.38 -1.55 6.63
N CYS A 82 1.59 -2.32 7.70
CA CYS A 82 0.59 -3.11 8.38
C CYS A 82 0.21 -2.47 9.70
N LYS A 83 -1.08 -2.27 9.95
CA LYS A 83 -1.57 -1.80 11.25
C LYS A 83 -2.59 -2.78 11.81
N SER A 84 -2.20 -3.51 12.86
CA SER A 84 -3.14 -4.34 13.60
C SER A 84 -3.92 -3.53 14.63
N GLY A 85 -5.19 -3.86 14.78
CA GLY A 85 -6.00 -3.38 15.90
C GLY A 85 -7.45 -3.23 15.48
N THR A 86 -8.33 -3.99 16.12
CA THR A 86 -9.79 -3.95 15.84
C THR A 86 -10.53 -2.93 16.70
N LYS A 87 -9.85 -2.30 17.67
CA LYS A 87 -10.47 -1.45 18.69
C LYS A 87 -10.96 -0.11 18.14
N TYR A 88 -10.23 0.49 17.21
CA TYR A 88 -10.47 1.86 16.74
C TYR A 88 -10.69 1.85 15.23
N PRO A 89 -11.88 2.25 14.75
CA PRO A 89 -12.16 2.27 13.32
C PRO A 89 -11.39 3.40 12.62
N TRP A 90 -11.06 3.19 11.35
CA TRP A 90 -10.47 4.21 10.51
C TRP A 90 -11.54 4.84 9.64
N VAL A 91 -11.57 6.17 9.60
CA VAL A 91 -12.58 6.96 8.89
C VAL A 91 -11.88 7.79 7.82
N ALA A 92 -12.24 7.56 6.57
CA ALA A 92 -11.80 8.30 5.41
C ALA A 92 -12.77 9.44 5.10
N PHE A 93 -12.28 10.66 4.95
CA PHE A 93 -13.13 11.83 4.69
C PHE A 93 -13.08 12.27 3.24
N TYR A 94 -14.26 12.50 2.67
CA TYR A 94 -14.45 12.91 1.29
C TYR A 94 -15.10 14.29 1.22
N THR A 95 -14.73 15.07 0.20
CA THR A 95 -15.40 16.31 -0.19
C THR A 95 -16.26 16.07 -1.42
N ASP A 96 -17.22 16.95 -1.72
CA ASP A 96 -18.08 16.83 -2.90
C ASP A 96 -17.27 16.81 -4.22
N ASP A 97 -16.15 17.55 -4.25
CA ASP A 97 -15.22 17.60 -5.38
C ASP A 97 -14.42 16.30 -5.59
N SER A 98 -14.44 15.36 -4.64
CA SER A 98 -13.68 14.11 -4.75
C SER A 98 -14.15 13.18 -5.89
N ALA A 99 -15.29 13.48 -6.52
CA ALA A 99 -15.91 12.66 -7.56
C ALA A 99 -15.52 13.04 -9.01
N THR A 100 -14.85 14.17 -9.26
CA THR A 100 -14.71 14.72 -10.62
C THR A 100 -13.35 14.50 -11.29
N HIS A 101 -12.33 14.05 -10.54
CA HIS A 101 -11.00 13.82 -11.10
C HIS A 101 -10.85 12.39 -11.60
N VAL A 102 -10.41 12.23 -12.86
CA VAL A 102 -9.94 10.94 -13.41
C VAL A 102 -8.41 10.96 -13.32
N PRO A 103 -7.84 10.47 -12.20
CA PRO A 103 -6.41 10.52 -12.00
C PRO A 103 -5.64 9.76 -13.09
N SER A 104 -4.51 10.33 -13.50
CA SER A 104 -3.53 9.65 -14.35
C SER A 104 -2.79 8.56 -13.57
N LEU A 105 -2.14 7.62 -14.25
CA LEU A 105 -1.35 6.59 -13.57
C LEU A 105 -0.22 7.22 -12.72
N LYS A 106 0.28 8.40 -13.13
CA LYS A 106 1.29 9.17 -12.39
C LYS A 106 0.80 9.74 -11.06
N GLU A 107 -0.51 9.86 -10.87
CA GLU A 107 -1.09 10.27 -9.59
C GLU A 107 -1.39 9.06 -8.69
N TRP A 108 -1.43 7.84 -9.27
CA TRP A 108 -1.64 6.59 -8.53
C TRP A 108 -0.37 5.94 -8.04
N ALA A 109 0.72 6.16 -8.77
CA ALA A 109 1.95 5.45 -8.57
C ALA A 109 3.13 6.41 -8.67
N ILE A 110 4.15 6.16 -7.85
CA ILE A 110 5.46 6.76 -8.06
C ILE A 110 6.12 5.97 -9.19
N ILE A 111 6.10 6.54 -10.39
CA ILE A 111 6.67 5.86 -11.54
C ILE A 111 8.17 6.16 -11.60
N ALA A 112 8.97 5.10 -11.47
CA ALA A 112 10.42 5.15 -11.55
C ALA A 112 10.86 4.31 -12.75
N HIS A 113 10.96 4.96 -13.91
CA HIS A 113 11.24 4.28 -15.19
C HIS A 113 12.55 4.74 -15.84
N GLY A 114 13.35 5.57 -15.17
CA GLY A 114 14.55 6.16 -15.78
C GLY A 114 14.22 6.80 -17.15
N PRO A 115 15.05 6.64 -18.20
CA PRO A 115 14.74 7.16 -19.53
C PRO A 115 13.67 6.34 -20.31
N PHE A 116 13.10 5.27 -19.74
CA PHE A 116 12.26 4.29 -20.47
C PHE A 116 10.78 4.69 -20.56
N ASN A 117 10.48 5.85 -21.13
CA ASN A 117 9.10 6.33 -21.37
C ASN A 117 8.23 5.32 -22.14
N GLY A 118 8.84 4.47 -22.97
CA GLY A 118 8.17 3.42 -23.74
C GLY A 118 7.57 2.27 -22.91
N VAL A 119 7.94 2.14 -21.64
CA VAL A 119 7.36 1.12 -20.74
C VAL A 119 6.04 1.62 -20.13
N ILE A 120 5.93 2.92 -19.84
CA ILE A 120 4.83 3.46 -19.03
C ILE A 120 3.62 3.86 -19.86
N ALA A 121 3.83 4.47 -21.03
CA ALA A 121 2.74 4.96 -21.87
C ALA A 121 1.77 3.84 -22.35
N PRO A 122 2.24 2.63 -22.71
CA PRO A 122 1.33 1.52 -23.05
C PRO A 122 0.57 1.01 -21.83
N ILE A 123 1.24 0.93 -20.68
CA ILE A 123 0.70 0.39 -19.44
C ILE A 123 -0.42 1.27 -18.87
N GLU A 124 -0.26 2.58 -18.91
CA GLU A 124 -1.29 3.51 -18.44
C GLU A 124 -2.63 3.30 -19.16
N LYS A 125 -2.61 3.10 -20.48
CA LYS A 125 -3.83 2.81 -21.25
C LYS A 125 -4.42 1.45 -20.92
N LEU A 126 -3.57 0.47 -20.66
CA LEU A 126 -3.97 -0.91 -20.38
C LEU A 126 -4.61 -1.05 -18.99
N TRP A 127 -4.05 -0.39 -17.99
CA TRP A 127 -4.46 -0.56 -16.60
C TRP A 127 -5.60 0.37 -16.20
N ARG A 128 -5.68 1.58 -16.78
CA ARG A 128 -6.70 2.55 -16.42
C ARG A 128 -8.11 1.97 -16.61
N GLY A 129 -8.95 2.14 -15.60
CA GLY A 129 -10.33 1.65 -15.60
C GLY A 129 -10.47 0.20 -15.14
N HIS A 130 -9.36 -0.49 -14.85
CA HIS A 130 -9.36 -1.85 -14.32
C HIS A 130 -8.82 -1.85 -12.90
N SER A 131 -9.32 -2.72 -12.02
CA SER A 131 -8.84 -2.82 -10.64
C SER A 131 -7.31 -3.07 -10.57
N PRO A 132 -6.57 -2.49 -9.60
CA PRO A 132 -7.01 -1.48 -8.62
C PRO A 132 -6.98 -0.04 -9.18
N PHE A 133 -6.62 0.12 -10.44
CA PHE A 133 -6.47 1.37 -11.19
C PHE A 133 -7.79 1.89 -11.75
N VAL A 134 -8.82 1.93 -10.90
CA VAL A 134 -10.13 2.50 -11.20
C VAL A 134 -10.20 3.96 -10.72
N PRO A 135 -10.89 4.86 -11.46
CA PRO A 135 -11.11 6.24 -11.04
C PRO A 135 -12.19 6.30 -9.95
N ASN A 136 -11.83 5.84 -8.75
CA ASN A 136 -12.64 5.99 -7.56
C ASN A 136 -12.36 7.35 -6.88
N PRO A 137 -13.34 7.92 -6.16
CA PRO A 137 -13.09 9.03 -5.27
C PRO A 137 -11.98 8.68 -4.28
N VAL A 138 -11.04 9.62 -4.10
CA VAL A 138 -9.92 9.48 -3.16
C VAL A 138 -10.17 10.41 -1.97
N ALA A 139 -10.05 9.87 -0.76
CA ALA A 139 -10.24 10.62 0.46
C ALA A 139 -9.17 11.70 0.62
N THR A 140 -9.55 12.84 1.21
CA THR A 140 -8.61 13.94 1.46
C THR A 140 -7.69 13.63 2.64
N HIS A 141 -8.21 12.89 3.62
CA HIS A 141 -7.47 12.44 4.79
C HIS A 141 -8.18 11.24 5.45
N VAL A 142 -7.44 10.57 6.34
CA VAL A 142 -7.92 9.43 7.13
C VAL A 142 -7.56 9.65 8.59
N VAL A 143 -8.44 9.23 9.50
CA VAL A 143 -8.19 9.26 10.95
C VAL A 143 -8.52 7.92 11.59
N SER A 144 -7.76 7.53 12.61
CA SER A 144 -8.17 6.48 13.55
C SER A 144 -9.11 7.10 14.58
N ALA A 145 -10.42 6.87 14.45
CA ALA A 145 -11.43 7.46 15.33
C ALA A 145 -11.44 6.79 16.71
N MET A 146 -11.96 7.52 17.71
CA MET A 146 -12.12 7.05 19.11
C MET A 146 -10.80 6.73 19.85
N GLY A 147 -9.66 7.03 19.22
CA GLY A 147 -8.33 7.04 19.85
C GLY A 147 -8.10 8.30 20.69
N LYS A 148 -6.83 8.56 21.05
CA LYS A 148 -6.44 9.84 21.64
C LYS A 148 -6.25 10.87 20.53
N ASP A 149 -6.73 12.10 20.74
CA ASP A 149 -6.74 13.15 19.70
C ASP A 149 -5.32 13.64 19.31
N ASP A 150 -4.31 13.41 20.14
CA ASP A 150 -2.93 13.86 19.92
C ASP A 150 -2.15 12.98 18.94
N HIS A 151 -2.71 11.85 18.52
CA HIS A 151 -2.04 10.89 17.63
C HIS A 151 -3.01 10.31 16.60
N ASN A 152 -2.62 10.32 15.33
CA ASN A 152 -3.39 9.72 14.24
C ASN A 152 -2.64 8.53 13.64
N PRO A 153 -2.77 7.31 14.21
CA PRO A 153 -2.14 6.10 13.69
C PRO A 153 -2.40 5.83 12.20
N ALA A 154 -3.57 6.19 11.70
CA ALA A 154 -3.93 6.00 10.29
C ALA A 154 -3.12 6.95 9.39
N GLY A 155 -3.07 8.24 9.74
CA GLY A 155 -2.24 9.22 9.05
C GLY A 155 -0.75 8.91 9.15
N ASP A 156 -0.29 8.38 10.28
CA ASP A 156 1.10 7.95 10.47
C ASP A 156 1.48 6.79 9.57
N ALA A 157 0.59 5.79 9.42
CA ALA A 157 0.78 4.68 8.49
C ALA A 157 0.93 5.16 7.03
N VAL A 158 0.07 6.10 6.61
CA VAL A 158 0.13 6.73 5.28
C VAL A 158 1.49 7.42 5.06
N ARG A 159 1.97 8.18 6.05
CA ARG A 159 3.29 8.86 5.96
C ARG A 159 4.45 7.86 5.94
N GLN A 160 4.38 6.80 6.76
CA GLN A 160 5.41 5.77 6.84
C GLN A 160 5.57 5.01 5.53
N VAL A 161 4.45 4.54 4.93
CA VAL A 161 4.52 3.82 3.66
C VAL A 161 5.02 4.71 2.51
N LEU A 162 4.65 6.00 2.49
CA LEU A 162 5.17 6.93 1.48
C LEU A 162 6.66 7.21 1.67
N SER A 163 7.14 7.34 2.92
CA SER A 163 8.58 7.45 3.21
C SER A 163 9.34 6.22 2.69
N CYS A 164 8.83 5.00 2.93
CA CYS A 164 9.41 3.78 2.37
C CYS A 164 9.40 3.79 0.83
N THR A 165 8.28 4.17 0.22
CA THR A 165 8.13 4.22 -1.24
C THR A 165 9.12 5.21 -1.87
N SER A 166 9.34 6.37 -1.25
CA SER A 166 10.38 7.33 -1.65
C SER A 166 11.79 6.76 -1.53
N ALA A 167 12.09 6.01 -0.47
CA ALA A 167 13.40 5.36 -0.33
C ALA A 167 13.62 4.29 -1.42
N LEU A 168 12.60 3.49 -1.75
CA LEU A 168 12.65 2.51 -2.84
C LEU A 168 12.84 3.18 -4.21
N LYS A 169 12.21 4.34 -4.44
CA LYS A 169 12.44 5.17 -5.64
C LYS A 169 13.91 5.59 -5.73
N GLN A 170 14.49 6.09 -4.63
CA GLN A 170 15.89 6.53 -4.63
C GLN A 170 16.86 5.35 -4.83
N GLU A 171 16.62 4.20 -4.20
CA GLU A 171 17.40 2.98 -4.42
C GLU A 171 17.37 2.55 -5.90
N TYR A 172 16.19 2.60 -6.52
CA TYR A 172 16.06 2.36 -7.95
C TYR A 172 16.88 3.35 -8.78
N LEU A 173 16.72 4.66 -8.54
CA LEU A 173 17.42 5.69 -9.31
C LEU A 173 18.94 5.58 -9.19
N ASN A 174 19.44 5.15 -8.04
CA ASN A 174 20.87 4.91 -7.79
C ASN A 174 21.41 3.67 -8.51
N THR A 175 20.55 2.69 -8.84
CA THR A 175 20.95 1.41 -9.46
C THR A 175 20.53 1.27 -10.93
N GLN A 176 19.76 2.22 -11.46
CA GLN A 176 19.19 2.12 -12.82
C GLN A 176 20.24 2.08 -13.94
N SER A 177 21.41 2.70 -13.74
CA SER A 177 22.47 2.77 -14.76
C SER A 177 23.14 1.41 -15.00
N THR A 178 23.14 0.53 -13.99
CA THR A 178 23.75 -0.80 -14.06
C THR A 178 22.72 -1.92 -14.23
N SER A 179 21.44 -1.65 -13.95
CA SER A 179 20.33 -2.60 -14.10
C SER A 179 19.08 -1.87 -14.60
N PRO A 180 19.01 -1.58 -15.91
CA PRO A 180 17.85 -0.90 -16.50
C PRO A 180 16.60 -1.76 -16.35
N ARG A 181 15.59 -1.21 -15.67
CA ARG A 181 14.29 -1.86 -15.46
C ARG A 181 13.19 -0.81 -15.34
N GLY A 182 11.96 -1.15 -15.71
CA GLY A 182 10.78 -0.29 -15.45
C GLY A 182 10.20 -0.60 -14.07
N VAL A 183 9.95 0.43 -13.24
CA VAL A 183 9.32 0.23 -11.93
C VAL A 183 8.12 1.16 -11.76
N VAL A 184 6.99 0.57 -11.39
CA VAL A 184 5.81 1.28 -10.88
C VAL A 184 5.77 1.06 -9.39
N LEU A 185 5.94 2.12 -8.59
CA LEU A 185 5.92 2.01 -7.13
C LEU A 185 4.53 2.37 -6.60
N LEU A 186 3.98 1.49 -5.77
CA LEU A 186 2.70 1.68 -5.09
C LEU A 186 2.90 1.71 -3.57
N ALA A 187 2.07 2.48 -2.89
CA ALA A 187 2.00 2.54 -1.44
C ALA A 187 0.66 1.97 -0.96
N ALA A 188 0.70 1.00 -0.06
CA ALA A 188 -0.49 0.44 0.55
C ALA A 188 -0.39 0.36 2.07
N VAL A 189 -1.50 0.55 2.75
CA VAL A 189 -1.66 0.22 4.17
C VAL A 189 -2.66 -0.92 4.28
N VAL A 190 -2.28 -1.99 4.97
CA VAL A 190 -3.20 -3.09 5.29
C VAL A 190 -3.51 -3.05 6.78
N THR A 191 -4.78 -3.10 7.13
CA THR A 191 -5.21 -2.99 8.53
C THR A 191 -6.27 -4.02 8.90
N SER A 192 -6.30 -4.40 10.18
CA SER A 192 -7.40 -5.17 10.77
C SER A 192 -8.46 -4.29 11.44
N ALA A 193 -8.28 -2.96 11.41
CA ALA A 193 -9.27 -2.01 11.89
C ALA A 193 -10.51 -1.99 10.98
N PRO A 194 -11.73 -1.82 11.52
CA PRO A 194 -12.90 -1.53 10.72
C PRO A 194 -12.72 -0.23 9.92
N LEU A 195 -13.11 -0.22 8.65
CA LEU A 195 -12.95 0.93 7.76
C LEU A 195 -14.31 1.56 7.43
N PHE A 196 -14.33 2.89 7.39
CA PHE A 196 -15.52 3.68 7.06
C PHE A 196 -15.20 4.82 6.10
N LYS A 197 -16.15 5.14 5.22
CA LYS A 197 -16.17 6.37 4.42
C LYS A 197 -17.10 7.38 5.08
N CYS A 198 -16.65 8.62 5.15
CA CYS A 198 -17.41 9.75 5.72
C CYS A 198 -17.61 10.83 4.66
N ARG A 199 -18.86 11.23 4.49
CA ARG A 199 -19.30 12.31 3.59
C ARG A 199 -20.26 13.23 4.32
N LEU A 200 -20.35 14.47 3.85
CA LEU A 200 -21.43 15.37 4.21
C LEU A 200 -22.53 15.23 3.14
N ALA A 201 -23.77 15.01 3.57
CA ALA A 201 -24.92 15.06 2.68
C ALA A 201 -25.25 16.52 2.30
N GLY A 202 -26.07 16.70 1.26
CA GLY A 202 -26.48 18.04 0.81
C GLY A 202 -27.25 18.86 1.86
N ASP A 203 -27.82 18.22 2.88
CA ASP A 203 -28.49 18.87 4.02
C ASP A 203 -27.55 19.15 5.21
N GLY A 204 -26.25 18.83 5.08
CA GLY A 204 -25.26 18.98 6.13
C GLY A 204 -25.21 17.81 7.13
N SER A 205 -25.99 16.74 6.93
CA SER A 205 -25.91 15.54 7.78
C SER A 205 -24.67 14.70 7.46
N ILE A 206 -24.10 14.05 8.48
CA ILE A 206 -22.96 13.15 8.33
C ILE A 206 -23.45 11.79 7.83
N GLN A 207 -22.85 11.30 6.74
CA GLN A 207 -23.06 9.95 6.20
C GLN A 207 -21.83 9.10 6.43
N LEU A 208 -22.01 7.96 7.10
CA LEU A 208 -20.97 6.96 7.34
C LEU A 208 -21.34 5.65 6.65
N GLU A 209 -20.41 5.11 5.87
CA GLU A 209 -20.58 3.85 5.15
C GLU A 209 -19.42 2.90 5.50
N PRO A 210 -19.68 1.69 6.04
CA PRO A 210 -18.67 0.66 6.20
C PRO A 210 -18.08 0.27 4.84
N THR A 211 -16.79 -0.04 4.81
CA THR A 211 -16.13 -0.48 3.57
C THR A 211 -15.00 -1.45 3.89
N ASP A 212 -14.56 -2.21 2.90
CA ASP A 212 -13.37 -3.07 3.05
C ASP A 212 -12.10 -2.39 2.54
N SER A 213 -12.24 -1.31 1.77
CA SER A 213 -11.10 -0.54 1.27
C SER A 213 -11.48 0.88 0.87
N PHE A 214 -10.48 1.75 0.87
CA PHE A 214 -10.56 3.08 0.28
C PHE A 214 -9.17 3.57 -0.09
N ASP A 215 -9.12 4.69 -0.78
CA ASP A 215 -7.89 5.35 -1.16
C ASP A 215 -7.82 6.70 -0.49
N VAL A 216 -6.61 7.11 -0.10
CA VAL A 216 -6.38 8.41 0.51
C VAL A 216 -5.19 9.10 -0.15
N TRP A 217 -5.28 10.43 -0.27
CA TRP A 217 -4.14 11.23 -0.67
C TRP A 217 -3.15 11.35 0.49
N GLY A 218 -1.89 11.06 0.22
CA GLY A 218 -0.78 11.43 1.09
C GLY A 218 0.24 12.26 0.32
N TYR A 219 1.20 12.82 1.05
CA TYR A 219 2.28 13.61 0.48
C TYR A 219 3.60 12.92 0.79
N ASP A 220 4.43 12.72 -0.23
CA ASP A 220 5.80 12.26 -0.01
C ASP A 220 6.67 13.37 0.60
N THR A 221 7.94 13.01 0.78
CA THR A 221 8.99 13.86 1.33
C THR A 221 9.27 15.11 0.50
N ASP A 222 8.95 15.08 -0.80
CA ASP A 222 9.14 16.18 -1.74
C ASP A 222 7.87 17.06 -1.83
N GLY A 223 6.84 16.76 -1.03
CA GLY A 223 5.54 17.44 -1.06
C GLY A 223 4.69 17.05 -2.27
N VAL A 224 5.06 16.00 -3.00
CA VAL A 224 4.30 15.48 -4.13
C VAL A 224 3.18 14.60 -3.59
N ARG A 225 1.98 14.83 -4.09
CA ARG A 225 0.79 14.08 -3.69
C ARG A 225 0.76 12.72 -4.38
N HIS A 226 0.56 11.65 -3.61
CA HIS A 226 0.43 10.28 -4.09
C HIS A 226 -0.79 9.60 -3.50
N ARG A 227 -1.37 8.67 -4.26
CA ARG A 227 -2.45 7.80 -3.80
C ARG A 227 -1.87 6.70 -2.90
N VAL A 228 -2.50 6.47 -1.76
CA VAL A 228 -2.23 5.33 -0.88
C VAL A 228 -3.46 4.46 -0.81
N PHE A 229 -3.30 3.18 -1.12
CA PHE A 229 -4.36 2.19 -1.06
C PHE A 229 -4.52 1.72 0.40
N ILE A 230 -5.71 1.82 0.96
CA ILE A 230 -6.02 1.34 2.30
C ILE A 230 -6.92 0.13 2.17
N GLU A 231 -6.40 -1.02 2.56
CA GLU A 231 -7.05 -2.31 2.43
C GLU A 231 -7.30 -2.92 3.81
N SER A 232 -8.48 -3.48 4.02
CA SER A 232 -8.70 -4.41 5.12
C SER A 232 -7.91 -5.70 4.86
N GLU A 233 -7.61 -6.45 5.92
CA GLU A 233 -7.01 -7.78 5.77
C GLU A 233 -7.84 -8.68 4.83
N SER A 234 -9.17 -8.57 4.87
CA SER A 234 -10.09 -9.34 4.03
C SER A 234 -10.09 -8.94 2.55
N SER A 235 -9.93 -7.65 2.22
CA SER A 235 -9.93 -7.19 0.82
C SER A 235 -8.60 -7.42 0.11
N LEU A 236 -7.49 -7.57 0.86
CA LEU A 236 -6.15 -7.74 0.30
C LEU A 236 -6.06 -8.89 -0.72
N HIS A 237 -6.82 -9.97 -0.54
CA HIS A 237 -6.84 -11.08 -1.50
C HIS A 237 -7.26 -10.63 -2.91
N GLY A 238 -8.38 -9.92 -3.02
CA GLY A 238 -8.87 -9.40 -4.30
C GLY A 238 -7.94 -8.34 -4.89
N PHE A 239 -7.36 -7.50 -4.04
CA PHE A 239 -6.38 -6.49 -4.44
C PHE A 239 -5.10 -7.13 -5.02
N ALA A 240 -4.59 -8.20 -4.40
CA ALA A 240 -3.42 -8.93 -4.88
C ALA A 240 -3.67 -9.62 -6.24
N ILE A 241 -4.85 -10.22 -6.43
CA ILE A 241 -5.28 -10.77 -7.74
C ILE A 241 -5.28 -9.68 -8.79
N ALA A 242 -5.90 -8.53 -8.48
CA ALA A 242 -6.00 -7.44 -9.42
C ALA A 242 -4.62 -6.94 -9.88
N LEU A 243 -3.67 -6.78 -8.96
CA LEU A 243 -2.29 -6.41 -9.31
C LEU A 243 -1.59 -7.45 -10.19
N ARG A 244 -1.73 -8.74 -9.85
CA ARG A 244 -1.17 -9.84 -10.66
C ARG A 244 -1.74 -9.82 -12.08
N ASP A 245 -3.04 -9.67 -12.22
CA ASP A 245 -3.71 -9.64 -13.52
C ASP A 245 -3.22 -8.46 -14.36
N ARG A 246 -3.02 -7.28 -13.77
CA ARG A 246 -2.42 -6.12 -14.46
C ARG A 246 -1.00 -6.39 -14.95
N VAL A 247 -0.20 -7.11 -14.17
CA VAL A 247 1.15 -7.53 -14.57
C VAL A 247 1.10 -8.55 -15.70
N HIS A 248 0.15 -9.49 -15.70
CA HIS A 248 -0.06 -10.40 -16.83
C HIS A 248 -0.49 -9.66 -18.10
N ASP A 249 -1.44 -8.74 -18.00
CA ASP A 249 -1.87 -7.91 -19.13
C ASP A 249 -0.67 -7.17 -19.75
N ALA A 250 0.17 -6.56 -18.91
CA ALA A 250 1.36 -5.84 -19.35
C ALA A 250 2.40 -6.76 -20.02
N GLY A 251 2.58 -7.99 -19.51
CA GLY A 251 3.43 -9.00 -20.13
C GLY A 251 2.91 -9.45 -21.50
N LEU A 252 1.60 -9.68 -21.64
CA LEU A 252 0.99 -10.08 -22.91
C LEU A 252 1.09 -8.98 -23.98
N ALA A 253 0.90 -7.71 -23.58
CA ALA A 253 0.99 -6.57 -24.50
C ALA A 253 2.44 -6.23 -24.93
N SER A 254 3.44 -6.85 -24.31
CA SER A 254 4.87 -6.59 -24.56
C SER A 254 5.52 -7.60 -25.52
N ASN A 255 4.81 -8.69 -25.86
CA ASN A 255 5.21 -9.72 -26.83
C ASN A 255 4.64 -9.43 -28.21
#